data_AF-A0A962ZUT9-F1
#
_entry.id   AF-A0A962ZUT9-F1
#
_cell.length_a   1.000
_cell.length_b   1.000
_cell.length_c   1.000
_cell.angle_alpha   90.00
_cell.angle_beta   90.00
_cell.angle_gamma   90.00
#
_symmetry.space_group_name_H-M   'P 1'
#
loop_
_entity.id
_entity.type
_entity.pdbx_description
1 polymer ?
#
loop_
_entity_poly.entity_id
_entity_poly.type
_entity_poly.pdbx_seq_one_letter_code
_entity_poly.pdbx_strand_id
1 'polypeptide(L)'
;MLRSALAIVLLLSCLGAHAGNFPRPAALEPAVQFWIKVYTEVSTNQGYLHDDENLAVVYERLDFDPYTSRSQRQRLENSAKARIASALNAIARGKRSNLNSTEARVLAAWPEGTSANAFAAAAHNVRFQLGQSDRFREGLVRSGQWKPYIRQVLAAHELPQELEVLPHVESSFNPSAYSKVAAAGMWQFMPTTARDFMRVDHVVDERLDPFTATEGAARLLKRNYAITGTWPL
;
A
#
# COMPACT_ATOMS: atom_id res chain seq x y z
N MET A 1 22.55 -49.78 10.20
CA MET A 1 22.89 -48.54 9.46
C MET A 1 21.63 -47.69 9.36
N LEU A 2 21.43 -46.78 10.32
CA LEU A 2 20.26 -45.91 10.42
C LEU A 2 20.73 -44.46 10.23
N ARG A 3 20.59 -43.92 9.02
CA ARG A 3 20.76 -42.49 8.74
C ARG A 3 19.90 -42.15 7.54
N SER A 4 18.76 -41.51 7.76
CA SER A 4 18.07 -40.57 6.84
C SER A 4 16.61 -40.38 7.28
N ALA A 5 16.37 -39.60 8.34
CA ALA A 5 15.02 -39.16 8.71
C ALA A 5 14.99 -37.78 9.39
N LEU A 6 16.05 -36.97 9.30
CA LEU A 6 16.18 -35.71 10.04
C LEU A 6 16.16 -34.44 9.17
N ALA A 7 15.91 -34.55 7.86
CA ALA A 7 15.94 -33.40 6.95
C ALA A 7 14.55 -32.87 6.53
N ILE A 8 13.46 -33.63 6.78
CA ILE A 8 12.11 -33.23 6.33
C ILE A 8 11.30 -32.51 7.42
N VAL A 9 11.70 -32.61 8.69
CA VAL A 9 10.98 -31.95 9.80
C VAL A 9 11.33 -30.45 9.94
N LEU A 10 12.51 -30.01 9.47
CA LEU A 10 12.94 -28.61 9.59
C LEU A 10 12.34 -27.66 8.53
N LEU A 11 11.83 -28.16 7.41
CA LEU A 11 11.23 -27.32 6.36
C LEU A 11 9.77 -26.93 6.64
N LEU A 12 9.06 -27.68 7.50
CA LEU A 12 7.68 -27.32 7.92
C LEU A 12 7.64 -26.31 9.07
N SER A 13 8.73 -26.16 9.85
CA SER A 13 8.78 -25.22 10.97
C SER A 13 8.88 -23.75 10.54
N CYS A 14 9.46 -23.47 9.37
CA CYS A 14 9.65 -22.10 8.89
C CYS A 14 8.38 -21.46 8.32
N LEU A 15 7.47 -22.26 7.73
CA LEU A 15 6.19 -21.75 7.21
C LEU A 15 5.21 -21.39 8.34
N GLY A 16 5.30 -22.06 9.49
CA GLY A 16 4.44 -21.79 10.66
C GLY A 16 4.85 -20.55 11.47
N ALA A 17 6.13 -20.18 11.48
CA ALA A 17 6.63 -19.03 12.23
C ALA A 17 6.22 -17.66 11.61
N HIS A 18 6.01 -17.61 10.29
CA HIS A 18 5.74 -16.38 9.55
C HIS A 18 4.31 -15.84 9.70
N ALA A 19 3.30 -16.71 9.83
CA ALA A 19 1.91 -16.27 10.01
C ALA A 19 1.64 -15.63 11.39
N GLY A 20 2.46 -15.95 12.40
CA GLY A 20 2.29 -15.43 13.76
C GLY A 20 2.68 -13.97 13.92
N ASN A 21 3.71 -13.50 13.19
CA ASN A 21 4.21 -12.13 13.30
C ASN A 21 3.30 -11.11 12.60
N PHE A 22 2.62 -11.52 11.52
CA PHE A 22 1.79 -10.64 10.70
C PHE A 22 0.41 -11.29 10.45
N PRO A 23 -0.49 -11.28 11.44
CA PRO A 23 -1.84 -11.79 11.27
C PRO A 23 -2.56 -11.09 10.11
N ARG A 24 -3.33 -11.87 9.34
CA ARG A 24 -4.13 -11.39 8.21
C ARG A 24 -5.62 -11.56 8.54
N PRO A 25 -6.22 -10.62 9.28
CA PRO A 25 -7.63 -10.72 9.63
C PRO A 25 -8.48 -10.66 8.34
N ALA A 26 -9.47 -11.55 8.23
CA ALA A 26 -10.35 -11.62 7.06
C ALA A 26 -11.07 -10.29 6.76
N ALA A 27 -11.31 -9.46 7.78
CA ALA A 27 -11.90 -8.13 7.63
C ALA A 27 -11.06 -7.17 6.77
N LEU A 28 -9.74 -7.38 6.66
CA LEU A 28 -8.86 -6.55 5.82
C LEU A 28 -8.76 -7.07 4.38
N GLU A 29 -9.26 -8.27 4.08
CA GLU A 29 -9.11 -8.87 2.76
C GLU A 29 -9.64 -7.97 1.63
N PRO A 30 -10.81 -7.29 1.75
CA PRO A 30 -11.26 -6.37 0.72
C PRO A 30 -10.29 -5.20 0.48
N ALA A 31 -9.72 -4.65 1.54
CA ALA A 31 -8.74 -3.57 1.46
C ALA A 31 -7.43 -4.06 0.82
N VAL A 32 -6.96 -5.25 1.22
CA VAL A 32 -5.76 -5.88 0.65
C VAL A 32 -5.95 -6.10 -0.86
N GLN A 33 -7.08 -6.67 -1.28
CA GLN A 33 -7.38 -6.89 -2.70
C GLN A 33 -7.43 -5.57 -3.48
N PHE A 34 -8.05 -4.53 -2.92
CA PHE A 34 -8.05 -3.20 -3.54
C PHE A 34 -6.63 -2.65 -3.74
N TRP A 35 -5.78 -2.71 -2.71
CA TRP A 35 -4.41 -2.21 -2.82
C TRP A 35 -3.55 -3.05 -3.77
N ILE A 36 -3.74 -4.38 -3.81
CA ILE A 36 -3.10 -5.22 -4.84
C ILE A 36 -3.42 -4.66 -6.23
N LYS A 37 -4.69 -4.36 -6.54
CA LYS A 37 -5.07 -3.75 -7.82
C LYS A 37 -4.36 -2.42 -8.08
N VAL A 38 -4.32 -1.53 -7.09
CA VAL A 38 -3.65 -0.22 -7.21
C VAL A 38 -2.15 -0.36 -7.52
N TYR A 39 -1.49 -1.32 -6.88
CA TYR A 39 -0.05 -1.55 -7.03
C TYR A 39 0.32 -2.46 -8.21
N THR A 40 -0.64 -3.11 -8.88
CA THR A 40 -0.32 -4.10 -9.94
C THR A 40 -1.06 -3.90 -11.25
N GLU A 41 -2.26 -3.30 -11.25
CA GLU A 41 -3.12 -3.24 -12.43
C GLU A 41 -3.19 -1.84 -13.07
N VAL A 42 -2.93 -0.77 -12.31
CA VAL A 42 -3.07 0.63 -12.77
C VAL A 42 -1.79 1.43 -12.54
N SER A 43 -1.34 2.13 -13.58
CA SER A 43 -0.12 2.97 -13.56
C SER A 43 -0.37 4.38 -13.01
N THR A 44 0.66 5.22 -12.92
CA THR A 44 0.54 6.64 -12.56
C THR A 44 -0.22 7.52 -13.57
N ASN A 45 -0.62 6.96 -14.71
CA ASN A 45 -1.53 7.59 -15.66
C ASN A 45 -2.96 7.07 -15.55
N GLN A 46 -3.24 6.22 -14.56
CA GLN A 46 -4.53 5.58 -14.38
C GLN A 46 -4.94 5.66 -12.90
N GLY A 47 -6.18 5.33 -12.61
CA GLY A 47 -6.61 5.14 -11.23
C GLY A 47 -8.03 4.61 -11.13
N TYR A 48 -8.46 4.33 -9.92
CA TYR A 48 -9.79 3.82 -9.63
C TYR A 48 -10.66 4.88 -8.97
N LEU A 49 -11.91 4.97 -9.42
CA LEU A 49 -12.98 5.54 -8.61
C LEU A 49 -13.62 4.43 -7.78
N HIS A 50 -13.65 4.63 -6.47
CA HIS A 50 -14.10 3.63 -5.50
C HIS A 50 -14.85 4.30 -4.33
N ASP A 51 -15.46 3.48 -3.48
CA ASP A 51 -15.99 3.90 -2.19
C ASP A 51 -14.89 3.89 -1.13
N ASP A 52 -14.73 4.96 -0.33
CA ASP A 52 -13.66 5.05 0.67
C ASP A 52 -13.93 4.31 1.98
N GLU A 53 -15.19 3.97 2.27
CA GLU A 53 -15.55 3.14 3.42
C GLU A 53 -15.58 1.65 3.05
N ASN A 54 -15.96 1.32 1.82
CA ASN A 54 -15.98 -0.04 1.30
C ASN A 54 -15.08 -0.22 0.06
N LEU A 55 -13.80 -0.51 0.30
CA LEU A 55 -12.80 -0.71 -0.76
C LEU A 55 -13.08 -1.88 -1.71
N ALA A 56 -14.03 -2.77 -1.39
CA ALA A 56 -14.49 -3.79 -2.35
C ALA A 56 -15.25 -3.17 -3.54
N VAL A 57 -15.83 -1.99 -3.34
CA VAL A 57 -16.66 -1.30 -4.33
C VAL A 57 -15.79 -0.40 -5.20
N VAL A 58 -15.52 -0.86 -6.42
CA VAL A 58 -14.83 -0.08 -7.46
C VAL A 58 -15.81 0.23 -8.59
N TYR A 59 -16.03 1.51 -8.86
CA TYR A 59 -17.02 2.00 -9.81
C TYR A 59 -16.53 2.01 -11.25
N GLU A 60 -15.32 2.53 -11.46
CA GLU A 60 -14.68 2.58 -12.78
C GLU A 60 -13.17 2.84 -12.66
N ARG A 61 -12.44 2.47 -13.71
CA ARG A 61 -11.07 2.91 -13.93
C ARG A 61 -11.10 4.20 -14.76
N LEU A 62 -10.27 5.16 -14.39
CA LEU A 62 -9.98 6.34 -15.20
C LEU A 62 -8.58 6.20 -15.80
N ASP A 63 -8.47 6.52 -17.08
CA ASP A 63 -7.23 6.56 -17.83
C ASP A 63 -6.97 8.00 -18.27
N PHE A 64 -5.75 8.49 -18.02
CA PHE A 64 -5.30 9.80 -18.44
C PHE A 64 -4.26 9.63 -19.54
N ASP A 65 -4.38 10.46 -20.58
CA ASP A 65 -3.27 10.61 -21.52
C ASP A 65 -2.03 11.13 -20.74
N PRO A 66 -0.81 10.58 -20.96
CA PRO A 66 0.41 10.98 -20.26
C PRO A 66 0.68 12.49 -20.32
N TYR A 67 0.23 13.18 -21.36
CA TYR A 67 0.41 14.61 -21.57
C TYR A 67 -0.74 15.47 -21.00
N THR A 68 -1.77 14.84 -20.43
CA THR A 68 -2.88 15.55 -19.77
C THR A 68 -2.36 16.36 -18.58
N SER A 69 -2.58 17.67 -18.59
CA SER A 69 -2.14 18.55 -17.51
C SER A 69 -2.84 18.22 -16.19
N ARG A 70 -2.20 18.55 -15.06
CA ARG A 70 -2.76 18.32 -13.71
C ARG A 70 -4.16 18.91 -13.54
N SER A 71 -4.41 20.11 -14.07
CA SER A 71 -5.73 20.76 -13.97
C SER A 71 -6.79 20.08 -14.83
N GLN A 72 -6.41 19.51 -15.98
CA GLN A 72 -7.30 18.69 -16.80
C GLN A 72 -7.60 17.36 -16.10
N ARG A 73 -6.59 16.67 -15.54
CA ARG A 73 -6.79 15.44 -14.74
C ARG A 73 -7.78 15.67 -13.60
N GLN A 74 -7.60 16.76 -12.83
CA GLN A 74 -8.51 17.09 -11.73
C GLN A 74 -9.94 17.35 -12.20
N ARG A 75 -10.13 18.00 -13.36
CA ARG A 75 -11.47 18.22 -13.93
C ARG A 75 -12.13 16.91 -14.35
N LEU A 76 -11.39 16.02 -15.00
CA LEU A 76 -11.88 14.69 -15.40
C LEU A 76 -12.26 13.86 -14.17
N GLU A 77 -11.41 13.84 -13.16
CA GLU A 77 -11.66 13.19 -11.87
C GLU A 77 -12.92 13.73 -11.20
N ASN A 78 -13.04 15.05 -11.06
CA ASN A 78 -14.20 15.68 -10.41
C ASN A 78 -15.50 15.41 -11.16
N SER A 79 -15.48 15.45 -12.49
CA SER A 79 -16.63 15.14 -13.34
C SER A 79 -17.07 13.68 -13.18
N ALA A 80 -16.12 12.76 -13.16
CA ALA A 80 -16.39 11.33 -12.98
C ALA A 80 -16.94 11.03 -11.57
N LYS A 81 -16.37 11.62 -10.52
CA LYS A 81 -16.91 11.54 -9.14
C LYS A 81 -18.34 12.04 -9.06
N ALA A 82 -18.63 13.21 -9.64
CA ALA A 82 -19.97 13.80 -9.64
C ALA A 82 -20.99 12.92 -10.38
N ARG A 83 -20.58 12.32 -11.50
CA ARG A 83 -21.42 11.38 -12.27
C ARG A 83 -21.77 10.12 -11.46
N ILE A 84 -20.80 9.55 -10.75
CA ILE A 84 -21.04 8.39 -9.86
C ILE A 84 -21.91 8.77 -8.67
N ALA A 85 -21.62 9.90 -8.01
CA ALA A 85 -22.44 10.37 -6.88
C ALA A 85 -23.90 10.63 -7.30
N SER A 86 -24.13 11.16 -8.51
CA SER A 86 -25.47 11.33 -9.06
C SER A 86 -26.18 9.98 -9.29
N ALA A 87 -25.46 9.00 -9.86
CA ALA A 87 -25.98 7.64 -10.04
C ALA A 87 -26.33 6.97 -8.71
N LEU A 88 -25.45 7.06 -7.71
CA LEU A 88 -25.68 6.55 -6.35
C LEU A 88 -26.94 7.17 -5.73
N ASN A 89 -27.13 8.49 -5.84
CA ASN A 89 -28.34 9.17 -5.36
C ASN A 89 -29.61 8.75 -6.13
N ALA A 90 -29.53 8.52 -7.44
CA ALA A 90 -30.67 8.01 -8.21
C ALA A 90 -31.07 6.60 -7.75
N ILE A 91 -30.09 5.73 -7.52
CA ILE A 91 -30.29 4.38 -7.00
C ILE A 91 -30.81 4.42 -5.56
N ALA A 92 -30.29 5.32 -4.71
CA ALA A 92 -30.79 5.50 -3.35
C ALA A 92 -32.29 5.85 -3.32
N ARG A 93 -32.76 6.65 -4.28
CA ARG A 93 -34.19 6.99 -4.44
C ARG A 93 -35.06 5.88 -5.07
N GLY A 94 -34.50 4.68 -5.26
CA GLY A 94 -35.23 3.51 -5.74
C GLY A 94 -35.14 3.25 -7.23
N LYS A 95 -34.31 3.98 -7.99
CA LYS A 95 -34.13 3.68 -9.43
C LYS A 95 -33.49 2.29 -9.61
N ARG A 96 -34.19 1.37 -10.29
CA ARG A 96 -33.71 0.01 -10.59
C ARG A 96 -33.88 -0.40 -12.05
N SER A 97 -34.67 0.33 -12.83
CA SER A 97 -34.94 0.08 -14.26
C SER A 97 -34.57 1.30 -15.11
N ASN A 98 -34.43 1.10 -16.43
CA ASN A 98 -34.01 2.14 -17.38
C ASN A 98 -32.73 2.88 -16.94
N LEU A 99 -31.76 2.10 -16.45
CA LEU A 99 -30.48 2.60 -16.00
C LEU A 99 -29.62 3.00 -17.18
N ASN A 100 -28.97 4.16 -17.11
CA ASN A 100 -27.89 4.48 -18.03
C ASN A 100 -26.65 3.64 -17.70
N SER A 101 -25.62 3.69 -18.56
CA SER A 101 -24.42 2.88 -18.41
C SER A 101 -23.66 3.11 -17.10
N THR A 102 -23.68 4.34 -16.55
CA THR A 102 -23.06 4.63 -15.25
C THR A 102 -23.88 4.04 -14.12
N GLU A 103 -25.20 4.28 -14.11
CA GLU A 103 -26.09 3.75 -13.07
C GLU A 103 -26.07 2.23 -13.03
N ALA A 104 -26.02 1.57 -14.19
CA ALA A 104 -25.90 0.12 -14.28
C ALA A 104 -24.58 -0.38 -13.67
N ARG A 105 -23.44 0.25 -14.01
CA ARG A 105 -22.13 -0.12 -13.41
C ARG A 105 -22.10 0.13 -11.91
N VAL A 106 -22.60 1.29 -11.47
CA VAL A 106 -22.65 1.65 -10.05
C VAL A 106 -23.51 0.65 -9.28
N LEU A 107 -24.71 0.31 -9.76
CA LEU A 107 -25.57 -0.66 -9.10
C LEU A 107 -24.90 -2.05 -9.03
N ALA A 108 -24.27 -2.49 -10.12
CA ALA A 108 -23.59 -3.78 -10.20
C ALA A 108 -22.33 -3.89 -9.33
N ALA A 109 -21.71 -2.77 -8.94
CA ALA A 109 -20.55 -2.76 -8.06
C ALA A 109 -20.90 -3.05 -6.59
N TRP A 110 -22.19 -2.98 -6.22
CA TRP A 110 -22.66 -3.22 -4.86
C TRP A 110 -23.31 -4.61 -4.72
N PRO A 111 -23.20 -5.26 -3.54
CA PRO A 111 -23.92 -6.50 -3.28
C PRO A 111 -25.43 -6.34 -3.44
N GLU A 112 -26.10 -7.42 -3.85
CA GLU A 112 -27.55 -7.48 -3.87
C GLU A 112 -28.14 -7.21 -2.47
N GLY A 113 -29.28 -6.51 -2.42
CA GLY A 113 -29.92 -6.14 -1.16
C GLY A 113 -29.32 -4.92 -0.45
N THR A 114 -28.30 -4.26 -1.01
CA THR A 114 -27.77 -2.99 -0.48
C THR A 114 -28.88 -1.96 -0.27
N SER A 115 -28.93 -1.37 0.93
CA SER A 115 -30.00 -0.46 1.34
C SER A 115 -29.93 0.89 0.63
N ALA A 116 -31.08 1.57 0.52
CA ALA A 116 -31.15 2.94 -0.01
C ALA A 116 -30.24 3.92 0.76
N ASN A 117 -30.16 3.78 2.09
CA ASN A 117 -29.32 4.62 2.93
C ASN A 117 -27.82 4.39 2.67
N ALA A 118 -27.40 3.14 2.42
CA ALA A 118 -26.02 2.84 2.06
C ALA A 118 -25.63 3.50 0.73
N PHE A 119 -26.50 3.45 -0.29
CA PHE A 119 -26.27 4.17 -1.55
C PHE A 119 -26.24 5.69 -1.37
N ALA A 120 -27.08 6.25 -0.49
CA ALA A 120 -27.08 7.68 -0.20
C ALA A 120 -25.77 8.12 0.49
N ALA A 121 -25.29 7.35 1.47
CA ALA A 121 -24.00 7.58 2.12
C ALA A 121 -22.83 7.47 1.13
N ALA A 122 -22.82 6.40 0.31
CA ALA A 122 -21.80 6.15 -0.69
C ALA A 122 -21.61 7.32 -1.68
N ALA A 123 -22.66 8.10 -1.96
CA ALA A 123 -22.57 9.26 -2.83
C ALA A 123 -21.59 10.34 -2.30
N HIS A 124 -21.32 10.37 -1.00
CA HIS A 124 -20.34 11.26 -0.36
C HIS A 124 -18.94 10.64 -0.22
N ASN A 125 -18.85 9.33 -0.41
CA ASN A 125 -17.67 8.49 -0.17
C ASN A 125 -16.87 8.20 -1.45
N VAL A 126 -17.30 8.74 -2.60
CA VAL A 126 -16.60 8.54 -3.87
C VAL A 126 -15.21 9.17 -3.81
N ARG A 127 -14.17 8.34 -3.95
CA ARG A 127 -12.76 8.76 -3.99
C ARG A 127 -12.07 8.26 -5.24
N PHE A 128 -10.98 8.96 -5.57
CA PHE A 128 -10.08 8.59 -6.63
C PHE A 128 -8.75 8.15 -6.03
N GLN A 129 -8.30 6.97 -6.43
CA GLN A 129 -7.01 6.42 -6.05
C GLN A 129 -6.12 6.31 -7.29
N LEU A 130 -5.03 7.07 -7.32
CA LEU A 130 -4.03 7.00 -8.38
C LEU A 130 -3.33 5.64 -8.34
N GLY A 131 -3.11 5.07 -9.53
CA GLY A 131 -2.36 3.84 -9.71
C GLY A 131 -0.86 4.02 -9.48
N GLN A 132 -0.20 2.92 -9.12
CA GLN A 132 1.21 2.89 -8.73
C GLN A 132 1.97 1.71 -9.36
N SER A 133 1.40 0.99 -10.33
CA SER A 133 1.96 -0.28 -10.83
C SER A 133 3.31 -0.16 -11.53
N ASP A 134 3.51 0.93 -12.26
CA ASP A 134 4.78 1.33 -12.87
C ASP A 134 5.86 1.60 -11.81
N ARG A 135 5.53 2.41 -10.79
CA ARG A 135 6.44 2.70 -9.66
C ARG A 135 6.75 1.47 -8.81
N PHE A 136 5.74 0.64 -8.57
CA PHE A 136 5.88 -0.61 -7.84
C PHE A 136 6.85 -1.54 -8.59
N ARG A 137 6.68 -1.67 -9.90
CA ARG A 137 7.60 -2.45 -10.74
C ARG A 137 9.03 -1.92 -10.69
N GLU A 138 9.22 -0.62 -10.79
CA GLU A 138 10.55 0.01 -10.65
C GLU A 138 11.17 -0.27 -9.27
N GLY A 139 10.37 -0.15 -8.21
CA GLY A 139 10.79 -0.46 -6.85
C GLY A 139 11.17 -1.92 -6.67
N LEU A 140 10.47 -2.85 -7.35
CA LEU A 140 10.77 -4.27 -7.29
C LEU A 140 12.11 -4.58 -7.94
N VAL A 141 12.38 -3.99 -9.11
CA VAL A 141 13.68 -4.09 -9.78
C VAL A 141 14.79 -3.54 -8.89
N ARG A 142 14.61 -2.34 -8.33
CA ARG A 142 15.58 -1.69 -7.44
C ARG A 142 15.83 -2.50 -6.17
N SER A 143 14.80 -3.18 -5.63
CA SER A 143 14.90 -3.98 -4.41
C SER A 143 15.95 -5.09 -4.51
N GLY A 144 16.20 -5.62 -5.71
CA GLY A 144 17.17 -6.69 -5.92
C GLY A 144 18.59 -6.31 -5.47
N GLN A 145 18.93 -5.02 -5.54
CA GLN A 145 20.23 -4.51 -5.09
C GLN A 145 20.36 -4.52 -3.56
N TRP A 146 19.27 -4.27 -2.82
CA TRP A 146 19.32 -3.96 -1.38
C TRP A 146 18.83 -5.09 -0.48
N LYS A 147 17.89 -5.91 -0.96
CA LYS A 147 17.29 -7.01 -0.18
C LYS A 147 18.32 -7.97 0.44
N PRO A 148 19.42 -8.37 -0.23
CA PRO A 148 20.41 -9.24 0.41
C PRO A 148 20.98 -8.66 1.71
N TYR A 149 21.36 -7.38 1.70
CA TYR A 149 21.89 -6.70 2.89
C TYR A 149 20.80 -6.48 3.95
N ILE A 150 19.59 -6.07 3.53
CA ILE A 150 18.47 -5.89 4.45
C ILE A 150 18.16 -7.19 5.20
N ARG A 151 18.07 -8.33 4.52
CA ARG A 151 17.86 -9.64 5.14
C ARG A 151 18.94 -9.99 6.16
N GLN A 152 20.20 -9.73 5.80
CA GLN A 152 21.35 -9.96 6.69
C GLN A 152 21.21 -9.14 7.98
N VAL A 153 20.89 -7.85 7.87
CA VAL A 153 20.70 -6.97 9.03
C VAL A 153 19.48 -7.41 9.85
N LEU A 154 18.34 -7.68 9.21
CA LEU A 154 17.14 -8.17 9.91
C LEU A 154 17.43 -9.46 10.69
N ALA A 155 18.16 -10.40 10.09
CA ALA A 155 18.56 -11.64 10.77
C ALA A 155 19.49 -11.37 11.96
N ALA A 156 20.48 -10.48 11.80
CA ALA A 156 21.41 -10.10 12.87
C ALA A 156 20.70 -9.43 14.06
N HIS A 157 19.58 -8.74 13.81
CA HIS A 157 18.76 -8.11 14.86
C HIS A 157 17.62 -9.00 15.36
N GLU A 158 17.51 -10.25 14.88
CA GLU A 158 16.43 -11.21 15.20
C GLU A 158 15.04 -10.68 14.83
N LEU A 159 14.96 -9.95 13.72
CA LEU A 159 13.74 -9.36 13.18
C LEU A 159 13.10 -10.27 12.12
N PRO A 160 11.76 -10.24 11.98
CA PRO A 160 11.06 -10.94 10.90
C PRO A 160 11.57 -10.51 9.52
N GLN A 161 11.80 -11.48 8.64
CA GLN A 161 12.33 -11.22 7.30
C GLN A 161 11.31 -10.50 6.40
N GLU A 162 10.02 -10.62 6.69
CA GLU A 162 8.95 -9.95 5.96
C GLU A 162 9.04 -8.42 6.04
N LEU A 163 9.73 -7.87 7.05
CA LEU A 163 9.99 -6.43 7.16
C LEU A 163 10.88 -5.90 6.02
N GLU A 164 11.53 -6.76 5.23
CA GLU A 164 12.34 -6.38 4.08
C GLU A 164 11.57 -5.59 3.01
N VAL A 165 10.24 -5.67 3.01
CA VAL A 165 9.37 -5.02 2.02
C VAL A 165 9.02 -3.59 2.41
N LEU A 166 9.28 -3.17 3.64
CA LEU A 166 8.96 -1.80 4.11
C LEU A 166 9.56 -0.71 3.22
N PRO A 167 10.84 -0.77 2.78
CA PRO A 167 11.37 0.23 1.86
C PRO A 167 10.59 0.40 0.56
N HIS A 168 9.81 -0.61 0.16
CA HIS A 168 8.98 -0.53 -1.02
C HIS A 168 7.86 0.50 -0.85
N VAL A 169 7.15 0.46 0.28
CA VAL A 169 6.05 1.39 0.57
C VAL A 169 6.57 2.78 0.96
N GLU A 170 7.76 2.85 1.56
CA GLU A 170 8.36 4.12 1.98
C GLU A 170 8.94 4.93 0.80
N SER A 171 9.74 4.29 -0.05
CA SER A 171 10.51 5.01 -1.10
C SER A 171 10.60 4.25 -2.41
N SER A 172 9.94 3.10 -2.53
CA SER A 172 10.18 2.13 -3.59
C SER A 172 11.67 1.74 -3.68
N PHE A 173 12.33 1.54 -2.52
CA PHE A 173 13.76 1.26 -2.40
C PHE A 173 14.71 2.36 -2.89
N ASN A 174 14.27 3.62 -3.01
CA ASN A 174 15.12 4.71 -3.49
C ASN A 174 15.97 5.31 -2.36
N PRO A 175 17.31 5.12 -2.35
CA PRO A 175 18.18 5.68 -1.30
C PRO A 175 18.28 7.21 -1.34
N SER A 176 17.94 7.84 -2.46
CA SER A 176 17.99 9.30 -2.63
C SER A 176 16.62 9.98 -2.45
N ALA A 177 15.60 9.26 -1.96
CA ALA A 177 14.26 9.81 -1.80
C ALA A 177 14.21 10.93 -0.74
N TYR A 178 13.50 12.00 -1.04
CA TYR A 178 13.13 13.05 -0.10
C TYR A 178 11.63 13.35 -0.22
N SER A 179 10.94 13.33 0.91
CA SER A 179 9.54 13.75 0.98
C SER A 179 9.41 15.26 1.16
N LYS A 180 8.19 15.77 0.91
CA LYS A 180 7.85 17.18 1.16
C LYS A 180 7.93 17.58 2.63
N VAL A 181 7.86 16.61 3.54
CA VAL A 181 7.91 16.82 5.00
C VAL A 181 9.25 16.36 5.59
N ALA A 182 10.29 16.30 4.76
CA ALA A 182 11.69 16.05 5.15
C ALA A 182 12.05 14.62 5.60
N ALA A 183 11.16 13.64 5.47
CA ALA A 183 11.57 12.23 5.50
C ALA A 183 12.55 11.94 4.35
N ALA A 184 13.61 11.18 4.61
CA ALA A 184 14.69 10.95 3.65
C ALA A 184 15.15 9.50 3.58
N GLY A 185 15.69 9.15 2.42
CA GLY A 185 16.33 7.86 2.20
C GLY A 185 15.40 6.71 1.90
N MET A 186 16.01 5.54 1.77
CA MET A 186 15.32 4.29 1.44
C MET A 186 14.23 3.92 2.46
N TRP A 187 14.47 4.24 3.73
CA TRP A 187 13.59 3.95 4.87
C TRP A 187 12.73 5.14 5.33
N GLN A 188 12.78 6.28 4.62
CA GLN A 188 12.03 7.51 4.93
C GLN A 188 12.11 7.95 6.40
N PHE A 189 13.33 8.00 6.94
CA PHE A 189 13.54 8.51 8.29
C PHE A 189 13.25 10.00 8.41
N MET A 190 12.46 10.38 9.41
CA MET A 190 12.35 11.78 9.85
C MET A 190 13.66 12.23 10.53
N PRO A 191 14.10 13.49 10.35
CA PRO A 191 15.39 13.94 10.88
C PRO A 191 15.54 13.76 12.39
N THR A 192 14.46 13.99 13.14
CA THR A 192 14.42 13.83 14.60
C THR A 192 14.66 12.39 15.01
N THR A 193 13.86 11.46 14.46
CA THR A 193 13.99 10.03 14.73
C THR A 193 15.34 9.49 14.27
N ALA A 194 15.85 9.94 13.13
CA ALA A 194 17.10 9.47 12.58
C ALA A 194 18.30 9.72 13.50
N ARG A 195 18.34 10.87 14.20
CA ARG A 195 19.45 11.24 15.08
C ARG A 195 19.68 10.29 16.25
N ASP A 196 18.69 9.50 16.63
CA ASP A 196 18.84 8.44 17.64
C ASP A 196 19.62 7.23 17.09
N PHE A 197 19.74 7.10 15.77
CA PHE A 197 20.27 5.89 15.12
C PHE A 197 21.39 6.17 14.13
N MET A 198 21.55 7.39 13.62
CA MET A 198 22.54 7.73 12.60
C MET A 198 22.87 9.22 12.65
N ARG A 199 23.97 9.61 12.02
CA ARG A 199 24.40 11.00 11.94
C ARG A 199 23.53 11.77 10.93
N VAL A 200 22.84 12.78 11.42
CA VAL A 200 22.10 13.75 10.61
C VAL A 200 22.41 15.14 11.09
N ASP A 201 23.31 15.81 10.37
CA ASP A 201 23.72 17.19 10.63
C ASP A 201 23.89 17.98 9.31
N HIS A 202 24.46 19.18 9.39
CA HIS A 202 24.63 20.09 8.25
C HIS A 202 25.71 19.65 7.26
N VAL A 203 26.51 18.63 7.60
CA VAL A 203 27.61 18.11 6.78
C VAL A 203 27.27 16.73 6.22
N VAL A 204 26.63 15.88 7.03
CA VAL A 204 26.32 14.49 6.68
C VAL A 204 24.86 14.16 7.00
N ASP A 205 24.17 13.57 6.03
CA ASP A 205 22.83 13.00 6.18
C ASP A 205 22.86 11.49 5.87
N GLU A 206 23.16 10.67 6.88
CA GLU A 206 23.29 9.21 6.73
C GLU A 206 21.97 8.50 6.43
N ARG A 207 20.83 9.22 6.45
CA ARG A 207 19.56 8.68 5.96
C ARG A 207 19.64 8.28 4.48
N LEU A 208 20.50 8.96 3.72
CA LEU A 208 20.73 8.68 2.30
C LEU A 208 21.72 7.55 2.05
N ASP A 209 22.47 7.11 3.08
CA ASP A 209 23.31 5.92 2.97
C ASP A 209 22.47 4.67 3.24
N PRO A 210 22.19 3.83 2.22
CA PRO A 210 21.31 2.68 2.38
C PRO A 210 21.83 1.65 3.39
N PHE A 211 23.15 1.57 3.63
CA PHE A 211 23.71 0.64 4.60
C PHE A 211 23.46 1.13 6.04
N THR A 212 23.89 2.35 6.35
CA THR A 212 23.68 2.97 7.67
C THR A 212 22.20 3.12 8.00
N ALA A 213 21.38 3.55 7.02
CA ALA A 213 19.94 3.68 7.22
C ALA A 213 19.25 2.32 7.48
N THR A 214 19.74 1.22 6.90
CA THR A 214 19.19 -0.13 7.14
C THR A 214 19.51 -0.64 8.55
N GLU A 215 20.74 -0.43 9.02
CA GLU A 215 21.10 -0.71 10.41
C GLU A 215 20.29 0.15 11.40
N GLY A 216 20.09 1.43 11.07
CA GLY A 216 19.22 2.31 11.85
C GLY A 216 17.77 1.85 11.87
N ALA A 217 17.23 1.42 10.72
CA ALA A 217 15.87 0.89 10.61
C ALA A 217 15.67 -0.36 11.47
N ALA A 218 16.61 -1.30 11.43
CA ALA A 218 16.53 -2.49 12.26
C ALA A 218 16.51 -2.17 13.77
N ARG A 219 17.39 -1.27 14.22
CA ARG A 219 17.38 -0.80 15.63
C ARG A 219 16.07 -0.12 16.00
N LEU A 220 15.54 0.73 15.13
CA LEU A 220 14.25 1.40 15.36
C LEU A 220 13.10 0.39 15.43
N LEU A 221 13.02 -0.55 14.48
CA LEU A 221 11.97 -1.58 14.45
C LEU A 221 12.02 -2.47 15.70
N LYS A 222 13.23 -2.87 16.14
CA LYS A 222 13.43 -3.63 17.37
C LYS A 222 12.97 -2.84 18.60
N ARG A 223 13.33 -1.55 18.69
CA ARG A 223 12.88 -0.64 19.76
C ARG A 223 11.35 -0.51 19.78
N ASN A 224 10.74 -0.30 18.62
CA ASN A 224 9.29 -0.16 18.51
C ASN A 224 8.58 -1.44 18.96
N TYR A 225 9.04 -2.61 18.51
CA TYR A 225 8.47 -3.88 18.93
C TYR A 225 8.61 -4.13 20.43
N ALA A 226 9.74 -3.75 21.04
CA ALA A 226 9.91 -3.85 22.49
C ALA A 226 8.90 -3.00 23.28
N ILE A 227 8.38 -1.92 22.68
CA ILE A 227 7.36 -1.04 23.29
C ILE A 227 5.96 -1.57 23.02
N THR A 228 5.67 -1.98 21.78
CA THR A 228 4.31 -2.33 21.35
C THR A 228 3.96 -3.81 21.60
N GLY A 229 4.95 -4.70 21.59
CA GLY A 229 4.76 -6.16 21.64
C GLY A 229 4.12 -6.76 20.38
N THR A 230 3.90 -5.97 19.34
CA THR A 230 3.21 -6.37 18.10
C THR A 230 3.80 -5.67 16.88
N TRP A 231 3.78 -6.34 15.74
CA TRP A 231 4.20 -5.80 14.43
C TRP A 231 3.07 -5.11 13.66
N PRO A 232 1.85 -5.67 13.60
CA PRO A 232 0.69 -4.89 13.20
C PRO A 232 0.57 -3.67 14.11
N LEU A 233 0.67 -2.48 13.51
CA LEU A 233 0.33 -1.20 14.13
C LEU A 233 -1.14 -0.90 13.89
#